data_AF-A0A7I8ENU5-F1
#
_entry.id   AF-A0A7I8ENU5-F1
#
_cell.length_a   1.000
_cell.length_b   1.000
_cell.length_c   1.000
_cell.angle_alpha   90.00
_cell.angle_beta   90.00
_cell.angle_gamma   90.00
#
_symmetry.space_group_name_H-M   'P 1'
#
loop_
_entity.id
_entity.type
_entity.pdbx_description
1 polymer ?
#
loop_
_entity_poly.entity_id
_entity_poly.type
_entity_poly.pdbx_seq_one_letter_code
_entity_poly.pdbx_strand_id
1 'polypeptide(L)'
;MPTLRFHIVIQRSCETVYQTLADIAGYNSWLFGSQIYRETTPSSDYPVHVGSTYEDHGRASVMQGQVTELVPGKVVAFRQTTHAIRDGKRRGLDIVVRYRLTPLGQGTRVERTVQLHAHGSLFLLLPFLLQPIRRENQRIMQALKNYLEARV
;
A
#
# COMPACT_ATOMS: atom_id res chain seq x y z
N MET A 1 -15.78 10.51 -1.43
CA MET A 1 -14.68 9.56 -1.14
C MET A 1 -13.36 10.25 -1.39
N PRO A 2 -12.53 10.53 -0.37
CA PRO A 2 -11.25 11.17 -0.59
C PRO A 2 -10.29 10.23 -1.33
N THR A 3 -9.66 10.77 -2.36
CA THR A 3 -8.59 10.10 -3.11
C THR A 3 -7.31 10.88 -2.92
N LEU A 4 -6.26 10.18 -2.49
CA LEU A 4 -4.90 10.71 -2.39
C LEU A 4 -4.09 10.18 -3.56
N ARG A 5 -3.29 11.05 -4.18
CA ARG A 5 -2.42 10.71 -5.30
C ARG A 5 -1.00 11.12 -4.97
N PHE A 6 -0.07 10.23 -5.27
CA PHE A 6 1.36 10.40 -5.07
C PHE A 6 2.07 9.95 -6.33
N HIS A 7 3.20 10.58 -6.64
CA HIS A 7 4.07 10.12 -7.69
C HIS A 7 5.52 10.32 -7.29
N ILE A 8 6.40 9.47 -7.83
CA ILE A 8 7.85 9.61 -7.71
C ILE A 8 8.52 8.98 -8.94
N VAL A 9 9.75 9.40 -9.22
CA VAL A 9 10.60 8.75 -10.24
C VAL A 9 11.65 7.91 -9.52
N ILE A 10 11.74 6.64 -9.90
CA ILE A 10 12.72 5.67 -9.40
C ILE A 10 13.64 5.29 -10.55
N GLN A 11 14.96 5.39 -10.36
CA GLN A 11 15.98 5.05 -11.36
C GLN A 11 16.19 3.53 -11.46
N ARG A 12 15.09 2.80 -11.69
CA ARG A 12 15.04 1.35 -11.94
C ARG A 12 13.97 1.03 -12.97
N SER A 13 14.09 -0.13 -13.61
CA SER A 13 13.13 -0.60 -14.61
C SER A 13 11.74 -0.82 -14.01
N CYS A 14 10.70 -0.76 -14.85
CA CYS A 14 9.34 -1.01 -14.39
C CYS A 14 9.19 -2.44 -13.85
N GLU A 15 9.92 -3.39 -14.42
CA GLU A 15 9.91 -4.78 -13.97
C GLU A 15 10.49 -4.93 -12.57
N THR A 16 11.64 -4.30 -12.29
CA THR A 16 12.24 -4.31 -10.95
C THR A 16 11.29 -3.70 -9.91
N VAL A 17 10.69 -2.55 -10.22
CA VAL A 17 9.71 -1.91 -9.31
C VAL A 17 8.49 -2.81 -9.10
N TYR A 18 7.99 -3.42 -10.18
CA TYR A 18 6.84 -4.33 -10.13
C TYR A 18 7.12 -5.53 -9.23
N GLN A 19 8.25 -6.21 -9.41
CA GLN A 19 8.63 -7.38 -8.60
C GLN A 19 8.73 -7.02 -7.11
N THR A 20 9.34 -5.87 -6.78
CA THR A 20 9.40 -5.41 -5.37
C THR A 20 8.03 -5.08 -4.78
N LEU A 21 7.09 -4.57 -5.58
CA LEU A 21 5.71 -4.33 -5.14
C LEU A 21 4.86 -5.60 -5.08
N ALA A 22 5.17 -6.61 -5.90
CA ALA A 22 4.48 -7.90 -5.87
C ALA A 22 5.01 -8.82 -4.75
N ASP A 23 6.25 -8.61 -4.30
CA ASP A 23 6.87 -9.32 -3.18
C ASP A 23 6.40 -8.78 -1.82
N ILE A 24 5.16 -9.10 -1.46
CA ILE A 24 4.54 -8.69 -0.19
C ILE A 24 5.33 -9.23 1.01
N ALA A 25 5.86 -10.46 0.91
CA ALA A 25 6.68 -11.05 1.97
C ALA A 25 7.96 -10.23 2.24
N GLY A 26 8.52 -9.63 1.18
CA GLY A 26 9.69 -8.76 1.24
C GLY A 26 9.42 -7.36 1.79
N TYR A 27 8.18 -6.96 2.08
CA TYR A 27 7.85 -5.58 2.50
C TYR A 27 8.59 -5.16 3.77
N ASN A 28 8.78 -6.07 4.73
CA ASN A 28 9.50 -5.80 5.96
C ASN A 28 10.97 -5.36 5.71
N SER A 29 11.55 -5.70 4.56
CA SER A 29 12.93 -5.33 4.20
C SER A 29 13.10 -3.87 3.77
N TRP A 30 12.01 -3.19 3.38
CA TRP A 30 12.08 -1.83 2.80
C TRP A 30 11.07 -0.85 3.39
N LEU A 31 9.97 -1.34 3.95
CA LEU A 31 8.91 -0.53 4.56
C LEU A 31 9.15 -0.22 6.04
N PHE A 32 10.34 -0.58 6.56
CA PHE A 32 10.71 -0.48 7.98
C PHE A 32 10.40 0.89 8.59
N GLY A 33 9.97 0.90 9.86
CA GLY A 33 9.68 2.11 10.63
C GLY A 33 8.31 2.73 10.37
N SER A 34 7.42 2.07 9.62
CA SER A 34 6.02 2.52 9.57
C SER A 34 5.35 2.38 10.93
N GLN A 35 4.59 3.39 11.34
CA GLN A 35 3.67 3.24 12.48
C GLN A 35 2.35 2.57 12.09
N ILE A 36 2.05 2.52 10.78
CA ILE A 36 0.82 1.96 10.20
C ILE A 36 1.05 0.53 9.70
N TYR A 37 2.24 0.21 9.20
CA TYR A 37 2.66 -1.08 8.64
C TYR A 37 3.90 -1.59 9.39
N ARG A 38 3.75 -1.93 10.67
CA ARG A 38 4.90 -2.39 11.48
C ARG A 38 5.44 -3.71 10.95
N GLU A 39 4.54 -4.58 10.53
CA GLU A 39 4.83 -5.90 10.00
C GLU A 39 3.78 -6.26 8.96
N THR A 40 4.22 -6.71 7.79
CA THR A 40 3.35 -7.26 6.75
C THR A 40 3.61 -8.76 6.67
N THR A 41 2.55 -9.56 6.87
CA THR A 41 2.62 -11.02 6.91
C THR A 41 1.71 -11.59 5.83
N PRO A 42 2.26 -12.27 4.81
CA PRO A 42 1.45 -12.98 3.83
C PRO A 42 0.61 -14.07 4.51
N SER A 43 -0.67 -14.15 4.15
CA SER A 43 -1.58 -15.19 4.66
C SER A 43 -1.86 -16.26 3.61
N SER A 44 -1.55 -15.98 2.35
CA SER A 44 -1.66 -16.90 1.21
C SER A 44 -0.29 -17.31 0.66
N ASP A 45 -0.26 -18.43 -0.08
CA ASP A 45 0.94 -19.00 -0.69
C ASP A 45 1.65 -18.06 -1.68
N TYR A 46 2.95 -18.30 -1.85
CA TYR A 46 3.82 -17.62 -2.82
C TYR A 46 3.97 -18.48 -4.10
N PRO A 47 4.08 -17.89 -5.31
CA PRO A 47 4.06 -16.47 -5.63
C PRO A 47 2.68 -15.82 -5.47
N VAL A 48 2.69 -14.54 -5.12
CA VAL A 48 1.49 -13.71 -4.98
C VAL A 48 0.74 -13.64 -6.31
N HIS A 49 -0.57 -13.83 -6.27
CA HIS A 49 -1.48 -13.75 -7.41
C HIS A 49 -2.70 -12.90 -7.04
N VAL A 50 -3.54 -12.57 -8.02
CA VAL A 50 -4.80 -11.87 -7.75
C VAL A 50 -5.67 -12.76 -6.84
N GLY A 51 -6.15 -12.19 -5.73
CA GLY A 51 -6.87 -12.91 -4.69
C GLY A 51 -6.01 -13.28 -3.48
N SER A 52 -4.67 -13.28 -3.61
CA SER A 52 -3.75 -13.47 -2.48
C SER A 52 -4.03 -12.49 -1.34
N THR A 53 -3.93 -12.98 -0.12
CA THR A 53 -4.24 -12.22 1.11
C THR A 53 -3.01 -12.05 1.99
N TYR A 54 -3.02 -10.98 2.76
CA TYR A 54 -1.95 -10.64 3.70
C TYR A 54 -2.52 -9.81 4.85
N GLU A 55 -1.82 -9.81 5.97
CA GLU A 55 -2.14 -8.97 7.12
C GLU A 55 -1.08 -7.90 7.30
N ASP A 56 -1.52 -6.65 7.46
CA ASP A 56 -0.66 -5.55 7.92
C ASP A 56 -0.95 -5.29 9.39
N HIS A 57 0.05 -5.54 10.24
CA HIS A 57 -0.02 -5.24 11.66
C HIS A 57 0.50 -3.82 11.89
N GLY A 58 -0.40 -2.88 12.17
CA GLY A 58 -0.08 -1.55 12.65
C GLY A 58 -0.06 -1.47 14.17
N ARG A 59 0.41 -0.35 14.73
CA ARG A 59 0.40 -0.15 16.21
C ARG A 59 -1.01 -0.15 16.82
N ALA A 60 -2.00 0.30 16.07
CA ALA A 60 -3.36 0.55 16.56
C ALA A 60 -4.43 -0.33 15.88
N SER A 61 -4.05 -1.12 14.87
CA SER A 61 -5.00 -1.95 14.09
C SER A 61 -4.27 -2.99 13.25
N VAL A 62 -4.93 -4.13 13.04
CA VAL A 62 -4.58 -5.08 11.98
C VAL A 62 -5.45 -4.78 10.76
N MET A 63 -4.84 -4.74 9.58
CA MET A 63 -5.53 -4.56 8.30
C MET A 63 -5.47 -5.84 7.49
N GLN A 64 -6.61 -6.25 6.97
CA GLN A 64 -6.72 -7.41 6.08
C GLN A 64 -6.57 -6.93 4.64
N GLY A 65 -5.48 -7.32 4.01
CA GLY A 65 -5.09 -6.98 2.65
C GLY A 65 -5.43 -8.10 1.66
N GLN A 66 -5.81 -7.70 0.44
CA GLN A 66 -6.00 -8.61 -0.68
C GLN A 66 -5.44 -7.97 -1.95
N VAL A 67 -4.73 -8.76 -2.76
CA VAL A 67 -4.30 -8.35 -4.10
C VAL A 67 -5.48 -8.38 -5.06
N THR A 68 -5.73 -7.26 -5.72
CA THR A 68 -6.88 -7.07 -6.61
C THR A 68 -6.50 -6.98 -8.08
N GLU A 69 -5.26 -6.59 -8.39
CA GLU A 69 -4.77 -6.53 -9.77
C GLU A 69 -3.25 -6.67 -9.81
N LEU A 70 -2.77 -7.48 -10.76
CA LEU A 70 -1.36 -7.62 -11.10
C LEU A 70 -1.23 -7.60 -12.62
N VAL A 71 -0.53 -6.60 -13.14
CA VAL A 71 -0.14 -6.52 -14.55
C VAL A 71 1.37 -6.32 -14.59
N PRO A 72 2.15 -7.32 -15.05
CA PRO A 72 3.61 -7.27 -15.07
C PRO A 72 4.16 -5.97 -15.63
N GLY A 73 5.07 -5.34 -14.88
CA GLY A 73 5.71 -4.07 -15.23
C GLY A 73 4.78 -2.86 -15.38
N LYS A 74 3.49 -2.96 -15.01
CA LYS A 74 2.50 -1.89 -15.27
C LYS A 74 1.63 -1.54 -14.07
N VAL A 75 1.05 -2.53 -13.39
CA VAL A 75 0.06 -2.28 -12.33
C VAL A 75 0.22 -3.27 -11.20
N VAL A 76 0.10 -2.76 -9.97
CA VAL A 76 -0.10 -3.56 -8.76
C VAL A 76 -1.20 -2.88 -7.94
N ALA A 77 -2.26 -3.59 -7.57
CA ALA A 77 -3.35 -3.03 -6.78
C ALA A 77 -3.76 -3.93 -5.62
N PHE A 78 -4.12 -3.29 -4.52
CA PHE A 78 -4.50 -3.93 -3.27
C PHE A 78 -5.78 -3.31 -2.73
N ARG A 79 -6.56 -4.12 -2.01
CA ARG A 79 -7.63 -3.67 -1.15
C ARG A 79 -7.29 -4.02 0.28
N GLN A 80 -7.31 -3.04 1.17
CA GLN A 80 -7.06 -3.23 2.60
C GLN A 80 -8.29 -2.83 3.37
N THR A 81 -8.68 -3.63 4.34
CA THR A 81 -9.82 -3.35 5.20
C THR A 81 -9.41 -3.37 6.65
N THR A 82 -9.85 -2.37 7.40
CA THR A 82 -9.88 -2.42 8.86
C THR A 82 -11.29 -2.80 9.29
N HIS A 83 -11.41 -3.82 10.14
CA HIS A 83 -12.68 -4.16 10.77
C HIS A 83 -12.51 -4.01 12.27
N ALA A 84 -13.11 -2.95 12.83
CA ALA A 84 -13.26 -2.79 14.26
C ALA A 84 -14.74 -2.89 14.60
N ILE A 85 -15.11 -3.94 15.34
CA ILE A 85 -16.43 -4.01 15.96
C ILE A 85 -16.31 -3.28 17.29
N ARG A 86 -17.01 -2.15 17.44
CA ARG A 86 -17.07 -1.40 18.70
C ARG A 86 -18.52 -1.10 19.02
N ASP A 87 -18.96 -1.49 20.22
CA ASP A 87 -20.34 -1.34 20.70
C ASP A 87 -21.39 -1.95 19.74
N GLY A 88 -21.10 -3.14 19.19
CA GLY A 88 -22.00 -3.84 18.25
C GLY A 88 -22.12 -3.20 16.86
N LYS A 89 -21.41 -2.10 16.58
CA LYS A 89 -21.41 -1.43 15.26
C LYS A 89 -20.11 -1.69 14.52
N ARG A 90 -20.21 -2.13 13.26
CA ARG A 90 -19.06 -2.29 12.35
C ARG A 90 -18.55 -0.90 11.97
N ARG A 91 -17.36 -0.55 12.45
CA ARG A 91 -16.61 0.64 12.03
C ARG A 91 -15.38 0.16 11.27
N GLY A 92 -15.03 0.86 10.20
CA GLY A 92 -13.95 0.40 9.37
C GLY A 92 -13.62 1.36 8.25
N LEU A 93 -12.40 1.20 7.77
CA LEU A 93 -11.85 1.88 6.62
C LEU A 93 -11.54 0.81 5.58
N ASP A 94 -12.17 0.93 4.42
CA ASP A 94 -11.81 0.21 3.22
C ASP A 94 -10.91 1.11 2.37
N ILE A 95 -9.75 0.59 1.99
CA ILE A 95 -8.67 1.32 1.35
C ILE A 95 -8.36 0.60 0.04
N VAL A 96 -8.51 1.29 -1.07
CA VAL A 96 -8.08 0.78 -2.37
C VAL A 96 -6.80 1.48 -2.76
N VAL A 97 -5.73 0.69 -2.87
CA VAL A 97 -4.41 1.15 -3.27
C VAL A 97 -4.14 0.67 -4.69
N ARG A 98 -3.71 1.58 -5.57
CA ARG A 98 -3.30 1.23 -6.93
C ARG A 98 -1.98 1.89 -7.27
N TYR A 99 -1.02 1.09 -7.70
CA TYR A 99 0.20 1.52 -8.34
C TYR A 99 0.08 1.46 -9.86
N ARG A 100 0.58 2.49 -10.53
CA ARG A 100 0.80 2.49 -11.97
C ARG A 100 2.27 2.79 -12.24
N LEU A 101 2.87 1.96 -13.07
CA LEU A 101 4.27 2.04 -13.48
C LEU A 101 4.31 2.46 -14.94
N THR A 102 5.03 3.56 -15.21
CA THR A 102 5.22 4.07 -16.57
C THR A 102 6.71 4.24 -16.84
N PRO A 103 7.25 3.69 -17.95
CA PRO A 103 8.65 3.85 -18.28
C PRO A 103 8.96 5.34 -18.55
N LEU A 104 10.13 5.79 -18.09
CA LEU A 104 10.61 7.16 -18.25
C LEU A 104 12.12 7.15 -18.52
N GLY A 105 12.52 7.06 -19.79
CA GLY A 105 13.93 7.10 -20.21
C GLY A 105 14.79 6.07 -19.47
N GLN A 106 15.51 6.51 -18.43
CA GLN A 106 16.40 5.70 -17.58
C GLN A 106 15.76 5.24 -16.24
N GLY A 107 14.44 5.35 -16.08
CA GLY A 107 13.75 4.95 -14.86
C GLY A 107 12.26 4.71 -15.04
N THR A 108 11.54 4.70 -13.92
CA THR A 108 10.11 4.43 -13.83
C THR A 108 9.41 5.55 -13.08
N ARG A 109 8.37 6.14 -13.70
CA ARG A 109 7.39 6.95 -12.97
C ARG A 109 6.43 6.00 -12.25
N VAL A 110 6.45 6.07 -10.92
CA VAL A 110 5.56 5.30 -10.05
C VAL A 110 4.48 6.23 -9.55
N GLU A 111 3.23 5.94 -9.89
CA GLU A 111 2.06 6.65 -9.38
C GLU A 111 1.32 5.76 -8.39
N ARG A 112 1.04 6.26 -7.20
CA ARG A 112 0.24 5.56 -6.18
C ARG A 112 -1.05 6.35 -5.94
N THR A 113 -2.18 5.70 -6.13
CA THR A 113 -3.50 6.22 -5.77
C THR A 113 -4.02 5.47 -4.55
N VAL A 114 -4.54 6.20 -3.58
CA VAL A 114 -5.16 5.65 -2.37
C VAL A 114 -6.56 6.21 -2.24
N GLN A 115 -7.57 5.35 -2.36
CA GLN A 115 -8.97 5.69 -2.14
C GLN A 115 -9.40 5.23 -0.76
N LEU A 116 -10.08 6.09 -0.02
CA LEU A 116 -10.49 5.82 1.35
C LEU A 116 -12.01 5.82 1.46
N HIS A 117 -12.56 4.70 1.91
CA HIS A 117 -13.98 4.48 2.13
C HIS A 117 -14.21 4.19 3.62
N ALA A 118 -14.63 5.21 4.36
CA ALA A 118 -14.96 5.07 5.77
C ALA A 118 -16.43 4.64 5.93
N HIS A 119 -16.67 3.67 6.79
CA HIS A 119 -18.00 3.17 7.11
C HIS A 119 -18.42 3.56 8.53
N GLY A 120 -19.73 3.80 8.70
CA GLY A 120 -20.32 4.21 9.98
C GLY A 120 -19.83 5.58 10.44
N SER A 121 -19.71 5.78 11.75
CA SER A 121 -19.29 7.05 12.33
C SER A 121 -17.83 7.42 12.04
N LEU A 122 -17.02 6.51 11.50
CA LEU A 122 -15.62 6.79 11.14
C LEU A 122 -15.52 7.83 10.03
N PHE A 123 -16.54 7.96 9.18
CA PHE A 123 -16.60 8.98 8.13
C PHE A 123 -16.43 10.40 8.67
N LEU A 124 -16.95 10.70 9.88
CA LEU A 124 -16.82 12.00 10.52
C LEU A 124 -15.38 12.31 10.96
N LEU A 125 -14.59 11.29 11.26
CA LEU A 125 -13.19 11.43 11.68
C LEU A 125 -12.23 11.45 10.49
N LEU A 126 -12.70 11.13 9.28
CA LEU A 126 -11.87 10.98 8.09
C LEU A 126 -10.98 12.21 7.80
N PRO A 127 -11.44 13.47 7.91
CA PRO A 127 -10.60 14.64 7.67
C PRO A 127 -9.35 14.70 8.57
N PHE A 128 -9.48 14.30 9.83
CA PHE A 128 -8.37 14.27 10.79
C PHE A 128 -7.38 13.14 10.51
N LEU A 129 -7.84 12.05 9.89
CA LEU A 129 -7.00 10.92 9.50
C LEU A 129 -6.25 11.15 8.18
N LEU A 130 -6.70 12.08 7.32
CA LEU A 130 -6.10 12.31 6.00
C LEU A 130 -4.64 12.75 6.07
N GLN A 131 -4.27 13.62 7.02
CA GLN A 131 -2.91 14.14 7.10
C GLN A 131 -1.90 13.06 7.54
N PRO A 132 -2.15 12.27 8.61
CA PRO A 132 -1.33 11.10 8.92
C PRO A 132 -1.22 10.11 7.76
N ILE A 133 -2.33 9.76 7.11
CA ILE A 133 -2.34 8.84 5.96
C ILE A 133 -1.50 9.41 4.81
N ARG A 134 -1.60 10.70 4.53
CA ARG A 134 -0.81 11.37 3.49
C ARG A 134 0.69 11.30 3.80
N ARG A 135 1.09 11.66 5.03
CA ARG A 135 2.50 11.60 5.46
C ARG A 135 3.07 10.19 5.34
N GLU A 136 2.31 9.19 5.76
CA GLU A 136 2.75 7.81 5.65
C GLU A 136 2.92 7.38 4.19
N ASN A 137 1.94 7.67 3.32
CA ASN A 137 2.07 7.32 1.90
C ASN A 137 3.26 8.02 1.21
N GLN A 138 3.58 9.26 1.60
CA GLN A 138 4.82 9.92 1.13
C GLN A 138 6.07 9.19 1.60
N ARG A 139 6.12 8.77 2.88
CA ARG A 139 7.22 7.98 3.42
C ARG A 139 7.38 6.65 2.69
N ILE A 140 6.29 5.95 2.40
CA ILE A 140 6.30 4.69 1.64
C ILE A 140 6.93 4.88 0.26
N MET A 141 6.49 5.91 -0.49
CA MET A 141 7.03 6.19 -1.83
C MET A 141 8.54 6.51 -1.77
N GLN A 142 8.97 7.24 -0.74
CA GLN A 142 10.39 7.56 -0.54
C GLN A 142 11.21 6.34 -0.13
N ALA A 143 10.68 5.49 0.76
CA ALA A 143 11.34 4.27 1.20
C ALA A 143 11.54 3.30 0.02
N LEU A 144 10.51 3.12 -0.81
CA LEU A 144 10.59 2.31 -2.04
C LEU A 144 11.70 2.81 -2.97
N LYS A 145 11.74 4.13 -3.21
CA LYS A 145 12.78 4.76 -4.03
C LYS A 145 14.17 4.48 -3.45
N ASN A 146 14.39 4.78 -2.18
CA ASN A 146 15.68 4.62 -1.54
C ASN A 146 16.15 3.16 -1.57
N TYR A 147 15.27 2.22 -1.27
CA TYR A 147 15.56 0.79 -1.26
C TYR A 147 16.00 0.27 -2.63
N LEU A 148 15.28 0.69 -3.68
CA LEU A 148 15.54 0.27 -5.05
C LEU A 148 16.80 0.92 -5.62
N GLU A 149 17.06 2.18 -5.31
CA GLU A 149 18.22 2.90 -5.84
C GLU A 149 19.53 2.52 -5.14
N ALA A 150 19.48 2.08 -3.88
CA ALA A 150 20.65 1.63 -3.12
C ALA A 150 21.24 0.29 -3.57
N ARG A 151 20.47 -0.56 -4.28
CA ARG A 151 20.92 -1.88 -4.77
C ARG A 151 21.48 -1.77 -6.18
N VAL A 152 22.64 -1.13 -6.32
CA VAL A 152 23.40 -1.05 -7.58
C VAL A 152 24.10 -2.37 -7.84
#